data_AF-A0A1T5BEV9-F1
#
_entry.id   AF-A0A1T5BEV9-F1
#
_cell.length_a   1.000
_cell.length_b   1.000
_cell.length_c   1.000
_cell.angle_alpha   90.00
_cell.angle_beta   90.00
_cell.angle_gamma   90.00
#
_symmetry.space_group_name_H-M   'P 1'
#
loop_
_entity.id
_entity.type
_entity.pdbx_description
1 polymer ?
#
loop_
_entity_poly.entity_id
_entity_poly.type
_entity_poly.pdbx_seq_one_letter_code
_entity_poly.pdbx_strand_id
1 'polypeptide(L)'
;MALLAGVDGCRGGWIAALFDTSRPECPPMVRVLPRFDDLFADAVPDIVAVDMPIGLPERVQGSGRGPEQLVRPLLGARQSSVFAIPARCAVEAADYAEACARALAASDPPRKVSKQGFHLFPKIREIDRLLRGEPALSERVFEIHPELAFRMMRGATLAHPKKIKGVVNPAGLCERRGLLVAAGIPAATAEARPPRGAAGDDLLDALAALVVARHIAAGRGRPFPDPPGRDSHGLPVAIWTFASSPQPAQDSVMSVSPVTRPMIEEAAGRIAGHARVTPVMRLGAGALGTKADVSLKLECLQHAGSFKTRGAFNNLLSLPVPAAGVSAASGGNHGAAVAYAAMKRGVKATIFVPEISPAAKIDAIRRFGADVVVGGAQYDDAQAACDRFVAETGALKIHPFAAMETIAGQGTLGREWDLQEPDLDTVLVAVGGGGLISGIASWFAGSKVKVVGVEPEGSRALQAAFEAKGPVEVKVASVAADSLGARNVGQLVYDVTKDSVARIALVPDAAITEAQALLWRDFRLAVEPGGAAALAALLCGAYEPAAGERLGVLVCGANVDLTKLAAIAG
;
A
#
# COMPACT_ATOMS: atom_id res chain seq x y z
N MET A 1 2.92 24.17 22.61
CA MET A 1 4.13 24.24 21.75
C MET A 1 4.88 22.96 22.02
N ALA A 2 5.06 22.09 21.02
CA ALA A 2 5.70 20.79 21.26
C ALA A 2 7.13 20.78 20.68
N LEU A 3 8.15 20.69 21.52
CA LEU A 3 9.54 20.54 21.08
C LEU A 3 9.88 19.05 21.05
N LEU A 4 10.35 18.54 19.92
CA LEU A 4 10.68 17.12 19.75
C LEU A 4 12.19 16.95 19.55
N ALA A 5 12.74 15.86 20.06
CA ALA A 5 14.15 15.52 19.91
C ALA A 5 14.34 14.08 19.41
N GLY A 6 15.19 13.91 18.41
CA GLY A 6 15.80 12.63 18.05
C GLY A 6 17.27 12.63 18.41
N VAL A 7 17.74 11.61 19.12
CA VAL A 7 19.08 11.61 19.72
C VAL A 7 19.82 10.31 19.43
N ASP A 8 21.10 10.43 19.09
CA ASP A 8 22.01 9.29 18.93
C ASP A 8 23.38 9.56 19.60
N GLY A 9 24.07 8.49 19.99
CA GLY A 9 25.39 8.54 20.61
C GLY A 9 26.51 8.72 19.59
N CYS A 10 27.27 9.81 19.70
CA CYS A 10 28.41 10.09 18.82
C CYS A 10 29.72 10.24 19.62
N ARG A 11 30.84 10.42 18.91
CA ARG A 11 32.17 10.61 19.52
C ARG A 11 32.23 11.86 20.41
N GLY A 12 31.51 12.92 20.03
CA GLY A 12 31.46 14.19 20.77
C GLY A 12 30.50 14.21 21.94
N GLY A 13 29.82 13.10 22.23
CA GLY A 13 28.72 13.04 23.19
C GLY A 13 27.44 12.59 22.48
N TRP A 14 26.45 13.45 22.34
CA TRP A 14 25.14 13.14 21.81
C TRP A 14 24.83 14.05 20.63
N ILE A 15 24.50 13.49 19.48
CA ILE A 15 23.93 14.29 18.39
C ILE A 15 22.42 14.35 18.59
N ALA A 16 21.87 15.55 18.58
CA ALA A 16 20.44 15.80 18.78
C ALA A 16 19.88 16.59 17.58
N ALA A 17 18.82 16.05 16.98
CA ALA A 17 17.99 16.73 16.00
C ALA A 17 16.71 17.24 16.69
N LEU A 18 16.58 18.56 16.78
CA LEU A 18 15.52 19.27 17.48
C LEU A 18 14.52 19.85 16.48
N PHE A 19 13.23 19.63 16.72
CA PHE A 19 12.16 20.12 15.85
C PHE A 19 11.06 20.78 16.67
N ASP A 20 10.80 22.05 16.37
CA ASP A 20 9.69 22.80 16.97
C ASP A 20 8.44 22.63 16.14
N THR A 21 7.46 21.89 16.66
CA THR A 21 6.19 21.63 15.98
C THR A 21 5.34 22.88 15.78
N SER A 22 5.61 23.98 16.49
CA SER A 22 4.92 25.26 16.28
C SER A 22 5.44 26.04 15.08
N ARG A 23 6.59 25.65 14.54
CA ARG A 23 7.23 26.24 13.35
C ARG A 23 7.60 25.14 12.35
N PRO A 24 6.60 24.42 11.79
CA PRO A 24 6.84 23.26 10.93
C PRO A 24 7.58 23.58 9.64
N GLU A 25 7.59 24.84 9.21
CA GLU A 25 8.36 25.35 8.08
C GLU A 25 9.87 25.43 8.35
N CYS A 26 10.28 25.45 9.61
CA CYS A 26 11.69 25.50 9.99
C CYS A 26 12.29 24.08 9.98
N PRO A 27 13.47 23.89 9.35
CA PRO A 27 14.14 22.60 9.37
C PRO A 27 14.58 22.23 10.79
N PRO A 28 14.72 20.92 11.11
CA PRO A 28 15.25 20.49 12.39
C PRO A 28 16.67 21.06 12.62
N MET A 29 16.90 21.59 13.82
CA MET A 29 18.22 22.06 14.26
C MET A 29 19.03 20.88 14.77
N VAL A 30 20.24 20.69 14.23
CA VAL A 30 21.13 19.60 14.65
C VAL A 30 22.31 20.15 15.44
N ARG A 31 22.54 19.62 16.64
CA ARG A 31 23.69 20.00 17.50
C ARG A 31 24.32 18.78 18.17
N VAL A 32 25.59 18.91 18.57
CA VAL A 32 26.29 17.91 19.38
C VAL A 32 26.38 18.44 20.81
N LEU A 33 25.96 17.61 21.77
CA LEU A 33 25.91 17.89 23.19
C LEU A 33 26.92 17.00 23.91
N PRO A 34 27.81 17.54 24.78
CA PRO A 34 28.77 16.73 25.52
C PRO A 34 28.11 15.69 26.43
N ARG A 35 26.99 16.07 27.07
CA ARG A 35 26.23 15.22 27.98
C ARG A 35 24.75 15.16 27.59
N PHE A 36 24.05 14.13 28.04
CA PHE A 36 22.64 13.92 27.73
C PHE A 36 21.73 14.90 28.49
N ASP A 37 22.10 15.28 29.72
CA ASP A 37 21.37 16.27 30.54
C ASP A 37 21.38 17.68 29.91
N ASP A 38 22.42 18.01 29.14
CA ASP A 38 22.51 19.26 28.37
C ASP A 38 21.34 19.42 27.35
N LEU A 39 20.63 18.34 26.99
CA LEU A 39 19.44 18.41 26.15
C LEU A 39 18.31 19.21 26.79
N PHE A 40 18.23 19.21 28.12
CA PHE A 40 17.12 19.77 28.90
C PHE A 40 17.43 21.14 29.51
N ALA A 41 18.63 21.69 29.28
CA ALA A 41 19.10 22.93 29.92
C ALA A 41 18.39 24.21 29.42
N ASP A 42 18.08 24.30 28.13
CA ASP A 42 17.51 25.52 27.52
C ASP A 42 15.98 25.44 27.35
N ALA A 43 15.51 24.37 26.74
CA ALA A 43 14.10 24.11 26.45
C ALA A 43 13.88 22.60 26.54
N VAL A 44 12.97 22.19 27.42
CA VAL A 44 12.67 20.78 27.69
C VAL A 44 11.85 20.20 26.54
N PRO A 45 12.36 19.24 25.76
CA PRO A 45 11.55 18.59 24.74
C PRO A 45 10.39 17.82 25.35
N ASP A 46 9.25 17.83 24.68
CA ASP A 46 8.07 17.07 25.07
C ASP A 46 8.25 15.58 24.84
N ILE A 47 8.92 15.22 23.75
CA ILE A 47 9.27 13.84 23.42
C ILE A 47 10.72 13.80 22.97
N VAL A 48 11.50 12.90 23.58
CA VAL A 48 12.87 12.56 23.22
C VAL A 48 12.91 11.09 22.82
N ALA A 49 13.18 10.80 21.55
CA ALA A 49 13.50 9.46 21.10
C ALA A 49 15.02 9.30 21.03
N VAL A 50 15.59 8.29 21.67
CA VAL A 50 17.04 8.08 21.77
C VAL A 50 17.46 6.67 21.38
N ASP A 51 18.46 6.53 20.52
CA ASP A 51 19.10 5.24 20.21
C ASP A 51 20.03 4.80 21.35
N MET A 52 19.44 4.50 22.49
CA MET A 52 20.16 3.96 23.64
C MET A 52 19.21 3.13 24.53
N PRO A 53 19.68 1.98 25.03
CA PRO A 53 18.96 1.16 26.01
C PRO A 53 18.49 1.93 27.24
N ILE A 54 17.19 1.83 27.55
CA ILE A 54 16.54 2.34 28.76
C ILE A 54 15.87 1.19 29.53
N GLY A 55 16.02 1.22 30.85
CA GLY A 55 15.51 0.19 31.74
C GLY A 55 16.40 -1.05 31.71
N LEU A 56 16.95 -1.39 32.88
CA LEU A 56 17.92 -2.47 33.04
C LEU A 56 17.39 -3.49 34.04
N PRO A 57 17.05 -4.72 33.61
CA PRO A 57 16.56 -5.73 34.52
C PRO A 57 17.68 -6.22 35.44
N GLU A 58 17.31 -6.73 36.61
CA GLU A 58 18.25 -7.38 37.53
C GLU A 58 18.76 -8.72 36.99
N ARG A 59 17.96 -9.38 36.14
CA ARG A 59 18.31 -10.64 35.50
C ARG A 59 17.78 -10.68 34.06
N VAL A 60 18.57 -11.24 33.15
CA VAL A 60 18.20 -11.37 31.73
C VAL A 60 17.83 -12.82 31.41
N GLN A 61 16.61 -13.04 30.91
CA GLN A 61 16.21 -14.34 30.37
C GLN A 61 16.22 -14.30 28.84
N GLY A 62 16.82 -15.31 28.20
CA GLY A 62 16.89 -15.40 26.75
C GLY A 62 18.01 -14.55 26.14
N SER A 63 17.69 -13.82 25.07
CA SER A 63 18.70 -13.16 24.22
C SER A 63 18.84 -11.65 24.41
N GLY A 64 18.21 -11.06 25.42
CA GLY A 64 18.23 -9.63 25.75
C GLY A 64 17.20 -9.28 26.81
N ARG A 65 16.97 -7.99 27.08
CA ARG A 65 16.04 -7.50 28.11
C ARG A 65 14.56 -7.81 27.83
N GLY A 66 14.26 -8.27 26.62
CA GLY A 66 12.90 -8.55 26.14
C GLY A 66 12.63 -7.80 24.82
N PRO A 67 12.76 -6.46 24.80
CA PRO A 67 12.61 -5.66 23.59
C PRO A 67 13.49 -6.15 22.43
N GLU A 68 14.76 -6.48 22.69
CA GLU A 68 15.66 -6.96 21.64
C GLU A 68 15.21 -8.29 21.04
N GLN A 69 14.58 -9.14 21.85
CA GLN A 69 14.10 -10.45 21.41
C GLN A 69 12.89 -10.30 20.46
N LEU A 70 12.06 -9.29 20.69
CA LEU A 70 10.90 -8.96 19.85
C LEU A 70 11.30 -8.21 18.58
N VAL A 71 12.31 -7.34 18.65
CA VAL A 71 12.72 -6.50 17.51
C VAL A 71 13.60 -7.26 16.52
N ARG A 72 14.49 -8.15 16.97
CA ARG A 72 15.43 -8.88 16.11
C ARG A 72 14.78 -9.62 14.93
N PRO A 73 13.69 -10.39 15.11
CA PRO A 73 13.02 -11.08 14.01
C PRO A 73 12.50 -10.11 12.93
N LEU A 74 12.14 -8.89 13.30
CA LEU A 74 11.62 -7.89 12.37
C LEU A 74 12.70 -7.41 11.38
N LEU A 75 13.98 -7.50 11.75
CA LEU A 75 15.09 -6.91 10.99
C LEU A 75 15.70 -7.85 9.92
N GLY A 76 15.22 -9.09 9.76
CA GLY A 76 15.66 -9.99 8.70
C GLY A 76 17.16 -10.26 8.75
N ALA A 77 17.95 -9.86 7.74
CA ALA A 77 19.42 -10.02 7.76
C ALA A 77 20.16 -9.04 8.70
N ARG A 78 19.44 -8.07 9.31
CA ARG A 78 20.01 -7.00 10.14
C ARG A 78 19.79 -7.18 11.64
N GLN A 79 19.33 -8.35 12.08
CA GLN A 79 19.08 -8.65 13.51
C GLN A 79 20.30 -8.40 14.41
N SER A 80 21.51 -8.61 13.87
CA SER A 80 22.77 -8.41 14.60
C SER A 80 23.08 -6.95 14.96
N SER A 81 22.35 -5.99 14.39
CA SER A 81 22.45 -4.58 14.79
C SER A 81 21.87 -4.31 16.18
N VAL A 82 20.90 -5.12 16.62
CA VAL A 82 20.28 -5.00 17.95
C VAL A 82 21.08 -5.79 18.96
N PHE A 83 21.95 -5.10 19.70
CA PHE A 83 22.83 -5.72 20.69
C PHE A 83 22.08 -6.23 21.92
N ALA A 84 22.51 -7.36 22.47
CA ALA A 84 21.96 -7.85 23.74
C ALA A 84 22.54 -7.03 24.89
N ILE A 85 21.68 -6.28 25.58
CA ILE A 85 22.07 -5.52 26.76
C ILE A 85 21.94 -6.42 27.99
N PRO A 86 22.99 -6.53 28.84
CA PRO A 86 22.97 -7.39 30.00
C PRO A 86 22.22 -6.74 31.17
N ALA A 87 22.13 -7.47 32.28
CA ALA A 87 21.54 -6.97 33.52
C ALA A 87 22.28 -5.75 34.08
N ARG A 88 21.58 -4.97 34.91
CA ARG A 88 22.06 -3.72 35.54
C ARG A 88 23.45 -3.87 36.17
N CYS A 89 23.65 -4.92 36.96
CA CYS A 89 24.91 -5.17 37.67
C CYS A 89 26.13 -5.28 36.71
N ALA A 90 25.91 -5.78 35.48
CA ALA A 90 26.95 -5.89 34.46
C ALA A 90 27.20 -4.55 33.75
N VAL A 91 26.16 -3.75 33.52
CA VAL A 91 26.28 -2.39 32.94
C VAL A 91 27.02 -1.45 33.89
N GLU A 92 26.86 -1.63 35.20
CA GLU A 92 27.51 -0.85 36.25
C GLU A 92 28.97 -1.25 36.53
N ALA A 93 29.45 -2.35 35.96
CA ALA A 93 30.81 -2.84 36.17
C ALA A 93 31.88 -1.81 35.77
N ALA A 94 33.04 -1.86 36.44
CA ALA A 94 34.13 -0.93 36.23
C ALA A 94 34.90 -1.23 34.93
N ASP A 95 35.01 -2.52 34.58
CA ASP A 95 35.74 -2.99 33.40
C ASP A 95 35.01 -4.13 32.65
N TYR A 96 35.56 -4.49 31.48
CA TYR A 96 34.97 -5.49 30.59
C TYR A 96 34.98 -6.91 31.17
N ALA A 97 36.01 -7.25 31.97
CA ALA A 97 36.13 -8.59 32.55
C ALA A 97 35.07 -8.77 33.64
N GLU A 98 34.92 -7.78 34.51
CA GLU A 98 33.88 -7.72 35.53
C GLU A 98 32.48 -7.71 34.90
N ALA A 99 32.26 -6.90 33.86
CA ALA A 99 31.00 -6.87 33.12
C ALA A 99 30.62 -8.26 32.58
N CYS A 100 31.58 -8.99 32.01
CA CYS A 100 31.35 -10.35 31.50
C CYS A 100 31.04 -11.33 32.64
N ALA A 101 31.74 -11.27 33.76
CA ALA A 101 31.51 -12.15 34.90
C ALA A 101 30.11 -11.94 35.49
N ARG A 102 29.72 -10.67 35.70
CA ARG A 102 28.40 -10.31 36.22
C ARG A 102 27.29 -10.66 35.24
N ALA A 103 27.49 -10.46 33.93
CA ALA A 103 26.51 -10.83 32.91
C ALA A 103 26.28 -12.35 32.86
N LEU A 104 27.33 -13.16 32.98
CA LEU A 104 27.23 -14.63 33.05
C LEU A 104 26.41 -15.10 34.26
N ALA A 105 26.60 -14.46 35.42
CA ALA A 105 25.86 -14.81 36.64
C ALA A 105 24.39 -14.36 36.59
N ALA A 106 24.12 -13.21 35.95
CA ALA A 106 22.81 -12.56 35.91
C ALA A 106 22.01 -12.87 34.63
N SER A 107 22.34 -13.91 33.87
CA SER A 107 21.57 -14.30 32.68
C SER A 107 21.28 -15.79 32.60
N ASP A 108 20.17 -16.13 31.94
CA ASP A 108 19.79 -17.51 31.63
C ASP A 108 19.30 -17.62 30.17
N PRO A 109 20.01 -18.35 29.27
CA PRO A 109 21.29 -19.02 29.53
C PRO A 109 22.42 -18.02 29.82
N PRO A 110 23.52 -18.44 30.48
CA PRO A 110 24.67 -17.58 30.75
C PRO A 110 25.27 -17.00 29.46
N ARG A 111 25.44 -15.67 29.41
CA ARG A 111 25.98 -14.93 28.24
C ARG A 111 26.97 -13.86 28.66
N LYS A 112 28.07 -13.73 27.89
CA LYS A 112 29.04 -12.65 28.03
C LYS A 112 28.57 -11.39 27.31
N VAL A 113 29.11 -10.24 27.74
CA VAL A 113 28.90 -8.94 27.08
C VAL A 113 29.72 -8.88 25.79
N SER A 114 29.15 -8.35 24.71
CA SER A 114 29.93 -8.08 23.49
C SER A 114 30.77 -6.82 23.67
N LYS A 115 31.97 -6.75 23.04
CA LYS A 115 32.81 -5.54 23.09
C LYS A 115 32.08 -4.28 22.60
N GLN A 116 31.27 -4.43 21.56
CA GLN A 116 30.45 -3.35 21.02
C GLN A 116 29.39 -2.89 22.02
N GLY A 117 28.70 -3.82 22.70
CA GLY A 117 27.74 -3.47 23.75
C GLY A 117 28.39 -2.81 24.97
N PHE A 118 29.58 -3.27 25.38
CA PHE A 118 30.33 -2.68 26.49
C PHE A 118 30.69 -1.20 26.23
N HIS A 119 31.01 -0.83 24.98
CA HIS A 119 31.30 0.56 24.63
C HIS A 119 30.10 1.50 24.78
N LEU A 120 28.87 0.97 24.85
CA LEU A 120 27.65 1.76 25.09
C LEU A 120 27.41 2.04 26.58
N PHE A 121 28.02 1.28 27.50
CA PHE A 121 27.72 1.34 28.94
C PHE A 121 27.88 2.73 29.56
N PRO A 122 28.89 3.55 29.22
CA PRO A 122 28.97 4.91 29.74
C PRO A 122 27.70 5.74 29.45
N LYS A 123 27.17 5.62 28.24
CA LYS A 123 25.95 6.33 27.79
C LYS A 123 24.68 5.75 28.39
N ILE A 124 24.59 4.43 28.51
CA ILE A 124 23.48 3.77 29.19
C ILE A 124 23.41 4.22 30.66
N ARG A 125 24.55 4.25 31.36
CA ARG A 125 24.62 4.72 32.76
C ARG A 125 24.28 6.20 32.90
N GLU A 126 24.63 7.02 31.91
CA GLU A 126 24.30 8.44 31.89
C GLU A 126 22.78 8.65 31.85
N ILE A 127 22.09 8.00 30.90
CA ILE A 127 20.62 8.07 30.81
C ILE A 127 19.95 7.44 32.02
N ASP A 128 20.41 6.26 32.47
CA ASP A 128 19.82 5.57 33.62
C ASP A 128 19.86 6.41 34.89
N ARG A 129 21.00 7.07 35.18
CA ARG A 129 21.11 7.97 36.34
C ARG A 129 20.19 9.17 36.22
N LEU A 130 20.09 9.78 35.03
CA LEU A 130 19.21 10.92 34.81
C LEU A 130 17.75 10.54 35.05
N LEU A 131 17.26 9.47 34.41
CA LEU A 131 15.85 9.08 34.50
C LEU A 131 15.46 8.59 35.90
N ARG A 132 16.40 8.04 36.66
CA ARG A 132 16.18 7.70 38.08
C ARG A 132 16.18 8.93 38.99
N GLY A 133 17.01 9.93 38.67
CA GLY A 133 17.07 11.19 39.41
C GLY A 133 15.87 12.10 39.13
N GLU A 134 15.31 12.03 37.92
CA GLU A 134 14.20 12.86 37.45
C GLU A 134 13.07 12.00 36.86
N PRO A 135 12.20 11.40 37.69
CA PRO A 135 11.15 10.50 37.23
C PRO A 135 10.20 11.11 36.19
N ALA A 136 10.00 12.43 36.20
CA ALA A 136 9.19 13.13 35.21
C ALA A 136 9.73 13.01 33.77
N LEU A 137 11.04 12.81 33.61
CA LEU A 137 11.65 12.58 32.30
C LEU A 137 11.38 11.17 31.76
N SER A 138 11.04 10.21 32.62
CA SER A 138 10.75 8.82 32.20
C SER A 138 9.49 8.70 31.33
N GLU A 139 8.61 9.72 31.36
CA GLU A 139 7.43 9.82 30.49
C GLU A 139 7.72 10.55 29.16
N ARG A 140 8.91 11.14 29.03
CA ARG A 140 9.32 11.97 27.88
C ARG A 140 10.43 11.34 27.06
N VAL A 141 11.25 10.45 27.65
CA VAL A 141 12.40 9.83 27.00
C VAL A 141 12.10 8.37 26.63
N PHE A 142 12.21 8.07 25.34
CA PHE A 142 11.84 6.80 24.75
C PHE A 142 13.04 6.16 24.05
N GLU A 143 13.37 4.92 24.40
CA GLU A 143 14.36 4.10 23.70
C GLU A 143 13.82 3.76 22.30
N ILE A 144 14.64 3.93 21.25
CA ILE A 144 14.32 3.53 19.87
C ILE A 144 15.48 2.72 19.29
N HIS A 145 15.31 2.18 18.08
CA HIS A 145 16.41 1.60 17.31
C HIS A 145 16.37 2.05 15.84
N PRO A 146 17.41 2.70 15.29
CA PRO A 146 17.37 3.30 13.96
C PRO A 146 17.10 2.31 12.83
N GLU A 147 17.66 1.09 12.86
CA GLU A 147 17.34 0.08 11.83
C GLU A 147 15.88 -0.34 11.87
N LEU A 148 15.24 -0.32 13.04
CA LEU A 148 13.81 -0.58 13.16
C LEU A 148 13.02 0.60 12.61
N ALA A 149 13.39 1.83 12.96
CA ALA A 149 12.78 3.05 12.42
C ALA A 149 12.84 3.09 10.89
N PHE A 150 14.01 2.85 10.30
CA PHE A 150 14.19 2.81 8.84
C PHE A 150 13.41 1.67 8.17
N ARG A 151 13.37 0.48 8.79
CA ARG A 151 12.51 -0.61 8.32
C ARG A 151 11.03 -0.19 8.32
N MET A 152 10.58 0.53 9.35
CA MET A 152 9.21 1.03 9.42
C MET A 152 8.92 2.10 8.37
N MET A 153 9.84 3.04 8.13
CA MET A 153 9.72 4.01 7.03
C MET A 153 9.64 3.33 5.66
N ARG A 154 10.40 2.24 5.48
CA ARG A 154 10.43 1.50 4.21
C ARG A 154 9.23 0.58 4.00
N GLY A 155 8.62 0.09 5.08
CA GLY A 155 7.63 -0.99 5.04
C GLY A 155 8.21 -2.39 4.79
N ALA A 156 9.53 -2.50 4.60
CA ALA A 156 10.25 -3.75 4.35
C ALA A 156 11.68 -3.70 4.91
N THR A 157 12.42 -4.81 4.85
CA THR A 157 13.82 -4.86 5.29
C THR A 157 14.72 -4.01 4.39
N LEU A 158 15.75 -3.37 4.97
CA LEU A 158 16.70 -2.53 4.23
C LEU A 158 17.57 -3.35 3.28
N ALA A 159 17.82 -2.80 2.09
CA ALA A 159 18.49 -3.48 0.99
C ALA A 159 20.00 -3.42 1.22
N HIS A 160 20.50 -2.28 1.70
CA HIS A 160 21.91 -2.01 1.85
C HIS A 160 22.29 -1.81 3.33
N PRO A 161 23.39 -2.45 3.81
CA PRO A 161 23.91 -2.19 5.14
C PRO A 161 24.50 -0.77 5.24
N LYS A 162 24.51 -0.18 6.45
CA LYS A 162 25.22 1.09 6.71
C LYS A 162 26.72 1.01 6.41
N LYS A 163 27.35 -0.12 6.77
CA LYS A 163 28.79 -0.36 6.65
C LYS A 163 29.05 -1.77 6.10
N ILE A 164 30.09 -1.91 5.29
CA ILE A 164 30.62 -3.19 4.81
C ILE A 164 32.03 -3.31 5.36
N LYS A 165 32.29 -4.33 6.19
CA LYS A 165 33.59 -4.55 6.86
C LYS A 165 34.10 -3.31 7.62
N GLY A 166 33.20 -2.56 8.26
CA GLY A 166 33.52 -1.36 9.03
C GLY A 166 33.67 -0.07 8.20
N VAL A 167 33.64 -0.15 6.87
CA VAL A 167 33.69 1.01 5.97
C VAL A 167 32.29 1.46 5.61
N VAL A 168 32.06 2.76 5.57
CA VAL A 168 30.79 3.38 5.15
C VAL A 168 30.37 2.85 3.78
N ASN A 169 29.12 2.43 3.66
CA ASN A 169 28.52 2.02 2.40
C ASN A 169 27.68 3.15 1.80
N PRO A 170 28.12 3.80 0.70
CA PRO A 170 27.39 4.92 0.10
C PRO A 170 25.94 4.59 -0.27
N ALA A 171 25.68 3.38 -0.79
CA ALA A 171 24.32 2.94 -1.14
C ALA A 171 23.42 2.82 0.11
N GLY A 172 23.98 2.35 1.23
CA GLY A 172 23.28 2.26 2.51
C GLY A 172 22.94 3.61 3.12
N LEU A 173 23.83 4.60 2.99
CA LEU A 173 23.53 5.96 3.43
C LEU A 173 22.52 6.65 2.50
N CYS A 174 22.62 6.44 1.19
CA CYS A 174 21.68 6.98 0.21
C CYS A 174 20.25 6.45 0.44
N GLU A 175 20.09 5.15 0.67
CA GLU A 175 18.79 4.53 0.99
C GLU A 175 18.16 5.20 2.24
N ARG A 176 18.95 5.40 3.30
CA ARG A 176 18.48 6.03 4.54
C ARG A 176 18.11 7.50 4.37
N ARG A 177 18.89 8.27 3.61
CA ARG A 177 18.54 9.66 3.28
C ARG A 177 17.22 9.74 2.53
N GLY A 178 17.03 8.90 1.52
CA GLY A 178 15.77 8.83 0.76
C GLY A 178 14.57 8.55 1.67
N LEU A 179 14.71 7.61 2.61
CA LEU A 179 13.66 7.30 3.59
C LEU A 179 13.36 8.46 4.54
N LEU A 180 14.38 9.19 5.02
CA LEU A 180 14.17 10.38 5.86
C LEU A 180 13.46 11.49 5.10
N VAL A 181 13.83 11.73 3.83
CA VAL A 181 13.18 12.72 2.97
C VAL A 181 11.72 12.35 2.73
N ALA A 182 11.44 11.07 2.42
CA ALA A 182 10.07 10.57 2.29
C ALA A 182 9.26 10.68 3.60
N ALA A 183 9.93 10.59 4.75
CA ALA A 183 9.33 10.81 6.08
C ALA A 183 9.19 12.30 6.46
N GLY A 184 9.46 13.22 5.54
CA GLY A 184 9.28 14.66 5.75
C GLY A 184 10.41 15.34 6.51
N ILE A 185 11.63 14.80 6.46
CA ILE A 185 12.85 15.51 6.84
C ILE A 185 13.36 16.28 5.60
N PRO A 186 13.66 17.58 5.69
CA PRO A 186 14.20 18.31 4.54
C PRO A 186 15.47 17.67 3.99
N ALA A 187 15.59 17.55 2.66
CA ALA A 187 16.76 16.98 2.00
C ALA A 187 18.05 17.70 2.41
N ALA A 188 18.00 19.03 2.51
CA ALA A 188 19.11 19.85 3.00
C ALA A 188 19.61 19.44 4.40
N THR A 189 18.72 18.99 5.29
CA THR A 189 19.07 18.50 6.63
C THR A 189 19.63 17.08 6.57
N ALA A 190 19.03 16.19 5.80
CA ALA A 190 19.47 14.80 5.68
C ALA A 190 20.81 14.63 4.93
N GLU A 191 21.13 15.59 4.06
CA GLU A 191 22.37 15.64 3.27
C GLU A 191 23.44 16.56 3.89
N ALA A 192 23.10 17.28 4.96
CA ALA A 192 24.02 18.18 5.63
C ALA A 192 25.27 17.44 6.13
N ARG A 193 26.38 18.19 6.20
CA ARG A 193 27.56 17.72 6.92
C ARG A 193 27.24 17.70 8.42
N PRO A 194 27.49 16.58 9.13
CA PRO A 194 27.24 16.52 10.57
C PRO A 194 28.10 17.54 11.33
N PRO A 195 27.62 18.08 12.47
CA PRO A 195 28.42 18.95 13.32
C PRO A 195 29.71 18.28 13.80
N ARG A 196 30.71 19.07 14.17
CA ARG A 196 31.98 18.56 14.69
C ARG A 196 31.73 17.66 15.90
N GLY A 197 32.24 16.43 15.84
CA GLY A 197 32.05 15.42 16.90
C GLY A 197 31.10 14.28 16.52
N ALA A 198 30.35 14.41 15.42
CA ALA A 198 29.48 13.36 14.88
C ALA A 198 29.91 12.90 13.47
N ALA A 199 29.68 11.63 13.19
CA ALA A 199 29.82 11.02 11.87
C ALA A 199 28.52 11.17 11.06
N GLY A 200 28.60 10.85 9.76
CA GLY A 200 27.46 11.00 8.85
C GLY A 200 26.33 10.01 9.15
N ASP A 201 26.65 8.83 9.66
CA ASP A 201 25.67 7.85 10.14
C ASP A 201 24.99 8.29 11.43
N ASP A 202 25.72 8.87 12.38
CA ASP A 202 25.15 9.41 13.63
C ASP A 202 24.06 10.46 13.35
N LEU A 203 24.25 11.31 12.32
CA LEU A 203 23.24 12.27 11.87
C LEU A 203 21.96 11.57 11.38
N LEU A 204 22.10 10.54 10.54
CA LEU A 204 20.95 9.82 10.00
C LEU A 204 20.18 9.08 11.10
N ASP A 205 20.89 8.58 12.11
CA ASP A 205 20.31 7.87 13.25
C ASP A 205 19.56 8.82 14.20
N ALA A 206 20.12 10.00 14.48
CA ALA A 206 19.42 11.06 15.20
C ALA A 206 18.16 11.55 14.45
N LEU A 207 18.22 11.68 13.12
CA LEU A 207 17.06 12.04 12.31
C LEU A 207 16.01 10.93 12.26
N ALA A 208 16.44 9.66 12.23
CA ALA A 208 15.51 8.53 12.31
C ALA A 208 14.81 8.48 13.67
N ALA A 209 15.54 8.74 14.75
CA ALA A 209 14.97 8.91 16.09
C ALA A 209 13.95 10.05 16.12
N LEU A 210 14.25 11.19 15.48
CA LEU A 210 13.33 12.33 15.41
C LEU A 210 12.02 11.97 14.69
N VAL A 211 12.07 11.16 13.63
CA VAL A 211 10.86 10.65 12.98
C VAL A 211 10.02 9.82 13.96
N VAL A 212 10.65 8.93 14.73
CA VAL A 212 9.93 8.17 15.77
C VAL A 212 9.32 9.11 16.82
N ALA A 213 10.05 10.12 17.29
CA ALA A 213 9.53 11.13 18.23
C ALA A 213 8.29 11.85 17.68
N ARG A 214 8.27 12.22 16.39
CA ARG A 214 7.10 12.80 15.71
C ARG A 214 5.90 11.85 15.73
N HIS A 215 6.12 10.55 15.53
CA HIS A 215 5.04 9.57 15.58
C HIS A 215 4.53 9.31 17.00
N ILE A 216 5.42 9.27 18.01
CA ILE A 216 5.02 9.17 19.43
C ILE A 216 4.18 10.39 19.82
N ALA A 217 4.63 11.60 19.51
CA ALA A 217 3.88 12.84 19.78
C ALA A 217 2.50 12.87 19.10
N ALA A 218 2.38 12.23 17.94
CA ALA A 218 1.12 12.09 17.20
C ALA A 218 0.25 10.90 17.66
N GLY A 219 0.57 10.21 18.76
CA GLY A 219 -0.19 9.06 19.26
C GLY A 219 -0.06 7.78 18.41
N ARG A 220 0.94 7.71 17.53
CA ARG A 220 1.19 6.57 16.62
C ARG A 220 2.40 5.73 17.04
N GLY A 221 3.03 6.06 18.16
CA GLY A 221 4.12 5.29 18.75
C GLY A 221 3.67 3.88 19.11
N ARG A 222 4.53 2.89 18.86
CA ARG A 222 4.33 1.50 19.26
C ARG A 222 5.55 0.98 20.02
N PRO A 223 5.40 0.54 21.27
CA PRO A 223 6.49 -0.07 22.02
C PRO A 223 6.62 -1.57 21.72
N PHE A 224 7.80 -2.10 21.95
CA PHE A 224 8.07 -3.53 22.00
C PHE A 224 8.78 -3.85 23.32
N PRO A 225 8.15 -4.58 24.26
CA PRO A 225 6.76 -5.10 24.22
C PRO A 225 5.70 -3.99 24.33
N ASP A 226 4.46 -4.33 23.96
CA ASP A 226 3.26 -3.50 24.17
C ASP A 226 2.27 -4.26 25.08
N PRO A 227 2.00 -3.79 26.32
CA PRO A 227 2.54 -2.58 26.93
C PRO A 227 4.04 -2.70 27.31
N PRO A 228 4.75 -1.56 27.52
CA PRO A 228 6.14 -1.57 27.98
C PRO A 228 6.31 -2.30 29.31
N GLY A 229 7.41 -3.04 29.45
CA GLY A 229 7.83 -3.57 30.74
C GLY A 229 8.38 -2.46 31.65
N ARG A 230 8.70 -2.80 32.90
CA ARG A 230 9.40 -1.90 33.83
C ARG A 230 10.51 -2.64 34.55
N ASP A 231 11.60 -1.93 34.85
CA ASP A 231 12.67 -2.45 35.70
C ASP A 231 12.40 -2.22 37.20
N SER A 232 13.36 -2.61 38.05
CA SER A 232 13.29 -2.49 39.51
C SER A 232 13.17 -1.04 40.01
N HIS A 233 13.51 -0.05 39.18
CA HIS A 233 13.39 1.38 39.47
C HIS A 233 12.19 2.03 38.78
N GLY A 234 11.34 1.24 38.11
CA GLY A 234 10.15 1.73 37.42
C GLY A 234 10.43 2.33 36.04
N LEU A 235 11.66 2.27 35.52
CA LEU A 235 11.98 2.77 34.19
C LEU A 235 11.34 1.89 33.12
N PRO A 236 10.82 2.46 32.02
CA PRO A 236 10.21 1.68 30.94
C PRO A 236 11.27 0.83 30.23
N VAL A 237 10.94 -0.44 29.99
CA VAL A 237 11.76 -1.40 29.24
C VAL A 237 11.03 -1.69 27.93
N ALA A 238 11.30 -0.89 26.89
CA ALA A 238 10.72 -1.05 25.56
C ALA A 238 11.57 -0.38 24.47
N ILE A 239 11.61 -0.98 23.29
CA ILE A 239 12.06 -0.30 22.07
C ILE A 239 10.83 0.27 21.37
N TRP A 240 10.77 1.57 21.22
CA TRP A 240 9.70 2.29 20.54
C TRP A 240 9.98 2.40 19.05
N THR A 241 8.89 2.34 18.30
CA THR A 241 8.83 2.67 16.87
C THR A 241 7.44 3.22 16.59
N PHE A 242 6.94 3.12 15.36
CA PHE A 242 5.61 3.53 14.97
C PHE A 242 4.99 2.49 14.05
N ALA A 243 3.66 2.43 14.01
CA ALA A 243 2.99 1.71 12.95
C ALA A 243 3.34 2.38 11.62
N SER A 244 3.73 1.63 10.58
CA SER A 244 3.72 2.18 9.22
C SER A 244 2.28 2.55 8.92
N SER A 245 1.93 3.83 9.09
CA SER A 245 0.69 4.35 8.55
C SER A 245 0.89 4.49 7.04
N PRO A 246 -0.12 4.15 6.21
CA PRO A 246 -0.24 4.81 4.92
C PRO A 246 -0.27 6.33 5.18
N GLN A 247 0.30 7.12 4.27
CA GLN A 247 0.37 8.60 4.37
C GLN A 247 -0.96 9.25 4.82
N PRO A 248 -0.88 10.42 5.49
CA PRO A 248 -1.77 10.81 6.59
C PRO A 248 -3.22 11.07 6.18
N ALA A 249 -4.14 10.70 7.08
CA ALA A 249 -5.47 11.26 7.14
C ALA A 249 -5.37 12.77 7.41
N GLN A 250 -5.86 13.56 6.46
CA GLN A 250 -6.48 14.84 6.76
C GLN A 250 -7.89 14.54 7.28
N ASP A 251 -8.28 15.29 8.30
CA ASP A 251 -9.56 15.20 9.00
C ASP A 251 -10.76 15.08 8.04
N SER A 252 -11.38 13.91 8.02
CA SER A 252 -12.83 13.77 8.08
C SER A 252 -13.16 12.32 8.42
N VAL A 253 -14.17 12.14 9.26
CA VAL A 253 -14.75 10.84 9.57
C VAL A 253 -15.30 10.26 8.25
N MET A 254 -14.56 9.37 7.61
CA MET A 254 -15.02 8.63 6.43
C MET A 254 -14.61 7.16 6.53
N SER A 255 -15.51 6.29 6.10
CA SER A 255 -15.48 4.87 6.43
C SER A 255 -14.18 4.19 6.00
N VAL A 256 -13.66 3.29 6.85
CA VAL A 256 -12.50 2.46 6.51
C VAL A 256 -12.89 1.61 5.30
N SER A 257 -12.42 1.98 4.10
CA SER A 257 -12.70 1.22 2.88
C SER A 257 -12.17 -0.22 3.04
N PRO A 258 -13.00 -1.26 2.79
CA PRO A 258 -12.61 -2.65 2.95
C PRO A 258 -11.39 -3.07 2.13
N VAL A 259 -11.12 -2.40 0.99
CA VAL A 259 -9.95 -2.64 0.16
C VAL A 259 -9.06 -1.40 0.20
N THR A 260 -7.84 -1.57 0.70
CA THR A 260 -6.92 -0.47 1.00
C THR A 260 -5.80 -0.36 -0.02
N ARG A 261 -5.15 0.81 -0.10
CA ARG A 261 -3.96 1.02 -0.95
C ARG A 261 -2.86 -0.04 -0.72
N PRO A 262 -2.47 -0.41 0.52
CA PRO A 262 -1.49 -1.47 0.74
C PRO A 262 -1.87 -2.81 0.09
N MET A 263 -3.15 -3.22 0.15
CA MET A 263 -3.59 -4.45 -0.52
C MET A 263 -3.40 -4.39 -2.04
N ILE A 264 -3.59 -3.20 -2.62
CA ILE A 264 -3.37 -2.94 -4.05
C ILE A 264 -1.87 -2.95 -4.37
N GLU A 265 -1.01 -2.42 -3.52
CA GLU A 265 0.45 -2.49 -3.69
C GLU A 265 0.95 -3.93 -3.65
N GLU A 266 0.46 -4.73 -2.71
CA GLU A 266 0.77 -6.15 -2.64
C GLU A 266 0.28 -6.88 -3.89
N ALA A 267 -0.95 -6.59 -4.34
CA ALA A 267 -1.49 -7.15 -5.58
C ALA A 267 -0.61 -6.79 -6.78
N ALA A 268 -0.14 -5.54 -6.87
CA ALA A 268 0.76 -5.09 -7.92
C ALA A 268 2.09 -5.86 -7.91
N GLY A 269 2.64 -6.12 -6.72
CA GLY A 269 3.81 -6.97 -6.54
C GLY A 269 3.56 -8.42 -7.01
N ARG A 270 2.40 -9.00 -6.67
CA ARG A 270 2.03 -10.37 -7.06
C ARG A 270 1.87 -10.51 -8.58
N ILE A 271 1.16 -9.59 -9.23
CA ILE A 271 0.83 -9.70 -10.66
C ILE A 271 1.92 -9.18 -11.59
N ALA A 272 3.02 -8.65 -11.04
CA ALA A 272 4.16 -8.18 -11.82
C ALA A 272 4.70 -9.31 -12.72
N GLY A 273 4.84 -9.03 -14.01
CA GLY A 273 5.24 -10.03 -15.02
C GLY A 273 4.12 -10.98 -15.49
N HIS A 274 2.94 -10.93 -14.87
CA HIS A 274 1.76 -11.70 -15.29
C HIS A 274 0.72 -10.83 -16.02
N ALA A 275 0.58 -9.57 -15.61
CA ALA A 275 -0.19 -8.55 -16.30
C ALA A 275 0.72 -7.60 -17.09
N ARG A 276 0.22 -7.06 -18.20
CA ARG A 276 0.89 -6.00 -18.95
C ARG A 276 0.78 -4.68 -18.20
N VAL A 277 1.86 -3.92 -18.16
CA VAL A 277 1.80 -2.48 -17.91
C VAL A 277 1.26 -1.85 -19.19
N THR A 278 -0.02 -1.53 -19.21
CA THR A 278 -0.68 -1.02 -20.43
C THR A 278 -0.31 0.43 -20.70
N PRO A 279 -0.23 0.84 -21.97
CA PRO A 279 0.17 2.19 -22.32
C PRO A 279 -0.90 3.23 -21.96
N VAL A 280 -0.43 4.46 -21.77
CA VAL A 280 -1.26 5.67 -21.76
C VAL A 280 -1.05 6.39 -23.09
N MET A 281 -2.13 6.72 -23.77
CA MET A 281 -2.12 7.50 -25.02
C MET A 281 -2.56 8.92 -24.70
N ARG A 282 -1.62 9.88 -24.70
CA ARG A 282 -1.91 11.29 -24.47
C ARG A 282 -2.44 11.92 -25.77
N LEU A 283 -3.67 12.42 -25.72
CA LEU A 283 -4.30 13.12 -26.85
C LEU A 283 -3.98 14.62 -26.81
N GLY A 284 -3.71 15.17 -25.63
CA GLY A 284 -3.31 16.56 -25.42
C GLY A 284 -4.47 17.50 -25.12
N ALA A 285 -4.12 18.76 -24.89
CA ALA A 285 -5.07 19.84 -24.63
C ALA A 285 -5.99 20.09 -25.84
N GLY A 286 -7.30 20.19 -25.59
CA GLY A 286 -8.27 20.46 -26.65
C GLY A 286 -8.79 19.22 -27.37
N ALA A 287 -8.25 18.03 -27.04
CA ALA A 287 -8.62 16.80 -27.70
C ALA A 287 -10.12 16.50 -27.57
N LEU A 288 -10.68 15.88 -28.62
CA LEU A 288 -12.08 15.47 -28.69
C LEU A 288 -13.08 16.63 -28.52
N GLY A 289 -12.66 17.86 -28.85
CA GLY A 289 -13.48 19.06 -28.71
C GLY A 289 -13.65 19.57 -27.27
N THR A 290 -12.83 19.07 -26.34
CA THR A 290 -12.91 19.43 -24.91
C THR A 290 -11.98 20.59 -24.58
N LYS A 291 -12.07 21.12 -23.35
CA LYS A 291 -11.10 22.11 -22.82
C LYS A 291 -10.02 21.48 -21.95
N ALA A 292 -9.98 20.15 -21.88
CA ALA A 292 -9.11 19.37 -21.01
C ALA A 292 -7.84 18.92 -21.74
N ASP A 293 -6.84 18.51 -20.96
CA ASP A 293 -5.73 17.69 -21.42
C ASP A 293 -6.10 16.22 -21.23
N VAL A 294 -6.41 15.53 -22.34
CA VAL A 294 -7.00 14.19 -22.31
C VAL A 294 -5.96 13.11 -22.53
N SER A 295 -6.01 12.05 -21.72
CA SER A 295 -5.24 10.83 -21.92
C SER A 295 -6.14 9.59 -21.87
N LEU A 296 -5.82 8.57 -22.67
CA LEU A 296 -6.51 7.28 -22.68
C LEU A 296 -5.65 6.21 -22.00
N LYS A 297 -6.19 5.51 -21.00
CA LYS A 297 -5.56 4.32 -20.42
C LYS A 297 -6.06 3.06 -21.13
N LEU A 298 -5.17 2.36 -21.82
CA LEU A 298 -5.53 1.33 -22.80
C LEU A 298 -5.53 -0.08 -22.21
N GLU A 299 -6.42 -0.36 -21.25
CA GLU A 299 -6.63 -1.71 -20.71
C GLU A 299 -7.23 -2.70 -21.71
N CYS A 300 -7.81 -2.21 -22.81
CA CYS A 300 -8.16 -2.99 -23.98
C CYS A 300 -6.97 -3.78 -24.56
N LEU A 301 -5.73 -3.35 -24.30
CA LEU A 301 -4.49 -4.03 -24.71
C LEU A 301 -3.97 -5.03 -23.67
N GLN A 302 -4.68 -5.24 -22.56
CA GLN A 302 -4.30 -6.25 -21.58
C GLN A 302 -4.44 -7.66 -22.17
N HIS A 303 -3.77 -8.64 -21.56
CA HIS A 303 -4.03 -10.04 -21.87
C HIS A 303 -5.51 -10.39 -21.73
N ALA A 304 -5.95 -11.40 -22.48
CA ALA A 304 -7.36 -11.76 -22.61
C ALA A 304 -8.31 -10.59 -23.00
N GLY A 305 -7.77 -9.45 -23.45
CA GLY A 305 -8.50 -8.33 -24.04
C GLY A 305 -9.18 -7.38 -23.05
N SER A 306 -8.91 -7.46 -21.74
CA SER A 306 -9.49 -6.52 -20.77
C SER A 306 -8.75 -6.48 -19.43
N PHE A 307 -9.11 -5.50 -18.59
CA PHE A 307 -8.59 -5.33 -17.23
C PHE A 307 -8.76 -6.57 -16.32
N LYS A 308 -9.73 -7.45 -16.61
CA LYS A 308 -10.12 -8.58 -15.72
C LYS A 308 -8.96 -9.52 -15.39
N THR A 309 -7.95 -9.58 -16.25
CA THR A 309 -6.73 -10.36 -16.01
C THR A 309 -6.02 -9.98 -14.71
N ARG A 310 -6.07 -8.71 -14.29
CA ARG A 310 -5.40 -8.26 -13.07
C ARG A 310 -5.99 -8.92 -11.83
N GLY A 311 -7.31 -8.84 -11.66
CA GLY A 311 -8.02 -9.55 -10.58
C GLY A 311 -7.90 -11.07 -10.67
N ALA A 312 -7.96 -11.65 -11.88
CA ALA A 312 -7.79 -13.09 -12.05
C ALA A 312 -6.42 -13.58 -11.54
N PHE A 313 -5.32 -12.95 -11.97
CA PHE A 313 -4.00 -13.30 -11.45
C PHE A 313 -3.86 -13.04 -9.96
N ASN A 314 -4.38 -11.92 -9.44
CA ASN A 314 -4.24 -11.64 -8.01
C ASN A 314 -4.89 -12.75 -7.18
N ASN A 315 -6.11 -13.18 -7.51
CA ASN A 315 -6.76 -14.31 -6.83
C ASN A 315 -5.92 -15.59 -6.90
N LEU A 316 -5.48 -15.99 -8.09
CA LEU A 316 -4.72 -17.23 -8.31
C LEU A 316 -3.33 -17.22 -7.62
N LEU A 317 -2.80 -16.04 -7.32
CA LEU A 317 -1.49 -15.85 -6.69
C LEU A 317 -1.57 -15.57 -5.18
N SER A 318 -2.73 -15.11 -4.69
CA SER A 318 -2.93 -14.80 -3.27
C SER A 318 -3.63 -15.92 -2.50
N LEU A 319 -4.39 -16.78 -3.18
CA LEU A 319 -5.19 -17.84 -2.56
C LEU A 319 -4.61 -19.22 -2.86
N PRO A 320 -4.76 -20.20 -1.94
CA PRO A 320 -4.42 -21.59 -2.22
C PRO A 320 -5.30 -22.12 -3.35
N VAL A 321 -4.69 -22.76 -4.34
CA VAL A 321 -5.38 -23.35 -5.49
C VAL A 321 -5.48 -24.87 -5.29
N PRO A 322 -6.69 -25.43 -5.12
CA PRO A 322 -6.89 -26.87 -4.95
C PRO A 322 -6.57 -27.67 -6.21
N ALA A 323 -6.46 -29.00 -6.08
CA ALA A 323 -6.23 -29.90 -7.22
C ALA A 323 -7.36 -29.86 -8.27
N ALA A 324 -8.58 -29.54 -7.83
CA ALA A 324 -9.73 -29.29 -8.70
C ALA A 324 -9.58 -28.02 -9.57
N GLY A 325 -8.60 -27.16 -9.26
CA GLY A 325 -8.32 -25.95 -10.01
C GLY A 325 -9.22 -24.78 -9.62
N VAL A 326 -9.55 -23.95 -10.62
CA VAL A 326 -10.34 -22.74 -10.47
C VAL A 326 -11.63 -22.81 -11.25
N SER A 327 -12.67 -22.11 -10.79
CA SER A 327 -13.97 -22.07 -11.45
C SER A 327 -14.55 -20.66 -11.50
N ALA A 328 -15.29 -20.37 -12.57
CA ALA A 328 -16.06 -19.13 -12.71
C ALA A 328 -17.27 -19.31 -13.62
N ALA A 329 -18.35 -18.57 -13.35
CA ALA A 329 -19.49 -18.45 -14.26
C ALA A 329 -19.38 -17.12 -15.03
N SER A 330 -18.99 -17.18 -16.30
CA SER A 330 -18.96 -16.02 -17.20
C SER A 330 -18.61 -16.44 -18.62
N GLY A 331 -19.51 -16.17 -19.57
CA GLY A 331 -19.24 -16.29 -21.00
C GLY A 331 -18.55 -15.07 -21.60
N GLY A 332 -17.87 -14.22 -20.82
CA GLY A 332 -17.29 -12.95 -21.28
C GLY A 332 -15.88 -12.70 -20.77
N ASN A 333 -15.53 -11.43 -20.57
CA ASN A 333 -14.19 -10.98 -20.15
C ASN A 333 -13.66 -11.69 -18.91
N HIS A 334 -14.52 -11.95 -17.93
CA HIS A 334 -14.11 -12.62 -16.70
C HIS A 334 -13.72 -14.08 -16.94
N GLY A 335 -14.55 -14.84 -17.67
CA GLY A 335 -14.23 -16.22 -18.03
C GLY A 335 -12.93 -16.33 -18.82
N ALA A 336 -12.73 -15.44 -19.79
CA ALA A 336 -11.51 -15.40 -20.59
C ALA A 336 -10.27 -15.05 -19.75
N ALA A 337 -10.39 -14.12 -18.81
CA ALA A 337 -9.30 -13.74 -17.91
C ALA A 337 -8.91 -14.85 -16.93
N VAL A 338 -9.89 -15.55 -16.34
CA VAL A 338 -9.66 -16.70 -15.45
C VAL A 338 -9.00 -17.84 -16.22
N ALA A 339 -9.53 -18.18 -17.40
CA ALA A 339 -8.94 -19.19 -18.27
C ALA A 339 -7.50 -18.86 -18.66
N TYR A 340 -7.23 -17.62 -19.07
CA TYR A 340 -5.87 -17.15 -19.39
C TYR A 340 -4.91 -17.24 -18.19
N ALA A 341 -5.35 -16.79 -17.01
CA ALA A 341 -4.52 -16.81 -15.81
C ALA A 341 -4.21 -18.26 -15.37
N ALA A 342 -5.19 -19.15 -15.42
CA ALA A 342 -5.02 -20.56 -15.11
C ALA A 342 -4.06 -21.26 -16.09
N MET A 343 -4.22 -21.01 -17.39
CA MET A 343 -3.30 -21.50 -18.44
C MET A 343 -1.85 -21.10 -18.15
N LYS A 344 -1.61 -19.82 -17.83
CA LYS A 344 -0.27 -19.32 -17.52
C LYS A 344 0.32 -19.91 -16.24
N ARG A 345 -0.52 -20.37 -15.32
CA ARG A 345 -0.12 -21.00 -14.06
C ARG A 345 -0.07 -22.54 -14.13
N GLY A 346 -0.47 -23.14 -15.25
CA GLY A 346 -0.59 -24.60 -15.37
C GLY A 346 -1.67 -25.20 -14.48
N VAL A 347 -2.73 -24.44 -14.20
CA VAL A 347 -3.85 -24.83 -13.33
C VAL A 347 -5.07 -25.16 -14.17
N LYS A 348 -5.88 -26.14 -13.75
CA LYS A 348 -7.17 -26.45 -14.39
C LYS A 348 -8.17 -25.32 -14.20
N ALA A 349 -8.91 -24.95 -15.25
CA ALA A 349 -9.98 -23.98 -15.16
C ALA A 349 -11.26 -24.55 -15.75
N THR A 350 -12.34 -24.52 -14.96
CA THR A 350 -13.69 -24.89 -15.41
C THR A 350 -14.55 -23.64 -15.49
N ILE A 351 -15.06 -23.31 -16.69
CA ILE A 351 -15.82 -22.08 -16.91
C ILE A 351 -17.26 -22.42 -17.30
N PHE A 352 -18.22 -21.93 -16.52
CA PHE A 352 -19.63 -22.16 -16.73
C PHE A 352 -20.23 -21.02 -17.55
N VAL A 353 -20.96 -21.37 -18.61
CA VAL A 353 -21.59 -20.41 -19.52
C VAL A 353 -23.00 -20.88 -19.89
N PRO A 354 -23.99 -19.97 -20.00
CA PRO A 354 -25.33 -20.36 -20.43
C PRO A 354 -25.37 -20.71 -21.92
N GLU A 355 -26.38 -21.48 -22.33
CA GLU A 355 -26.58 -21.93 -23.73
C GLU A 355 -26.70 -20.76 -24.73
N ILE A 356 -27.22 -19.63 -24.27
CA ILE A 356 -27.38 -18.40 -25.07
C ILE A 356 -26.05 -17.67 -25.33
N SER A 357 -24.93 -18.13 -24.79
CA SER A 357 -23.63 -17.48 -24.95
C SER A 357 -23.15 -17.54 -26.41
N PRO A 358 -22.73 -16.41 -27.01
CA PRO A 358 -22.21 -16.42 -28.38
C PRO A 358 -21.00 -17.35 -28.55
N ALA A 359 -20.98 -18.14 -29.63
CA ALA A 359 -19.93 -19.12 -29.92
C ALA A 359 -18.52 -18.50 -29.87
N ALA A 360 -18.35 -17.30 -30.44
CA ALA A 360 -17.07 -16.59 -30.42
C ALA A 360 -16.52 -16.34 -29.00
N LYS A 361 -17.39 -16.11 -28.00
CA LYS A 361 -16.95 -15.92 -26.62
C LYS A 361 -16.58 -17.24 -25.94
N ILE A 362 -17.32 -18.31 -26.24
CA ILE A 362 -17.00 -19.66 -25.79
C ILE A 362 -15.63 -20.07 -26.34
N ASP A 363 -15.39 -19.85 -27.63
CA ASP A 363 -14.12 -20.17 -28.28
C ASP A 363 -12.96 -19.33 -27.73
N ALA A 364 -13.22 -18.06 -27.39
CA ALA A 364 -12.24 -17.20 -26.74
C ALA A 364 -11.82 -17.66 -25.34
N ILE A 365 -12.65 -18.46 -24.66
CA ILE A 365 -12.33 -19.10 -23.38
C ILE A 365 -11.61 -20.43 -23.64
N ARG A 366 -12.14 -21.27 -24.54
CA ARG A 366 -11.56 -22.58 -24.91
C ARG A 366 -10.14 -22.48 -25.47
N ARG A 367 -9.81 -21.40 -26.20
CA ARG A 367 -8.45 -21.18 -26.73
C ARG A 367 -7.37 -21.10 -25.65
N PHE A 368 -7.74 -20.83 -24.39
CA PHE A 368 -6.83 -20.83 -23.25
C PHE A 368 -6.80 -22.20 -22.51
N GLY A 369 -7.44 -23.24 -23.06
CA GLY A 369 -7.40 -24.59 -22.50
C GLY A 369 -8.30 -24.80 -21.28
N ALA A 370 -9.29 -23.93 -21.07
CA ALA A 370 -10.29 -24.13 -20.01
C ALA A 370 -11.39 -25.11 -20.44
N ASP A 371 -11.85 -25.91 -19.48
CA ASP A 371 -13.01 -26.78 -19.62
C ASP A 371 -14.28 -25.93 -19.55
N VAL A 372 -14.91 -25.70 -20.71
CA VAL A 372 -16.14 -24.88 -20.76
C VAL A 372 -17.36 -25.77 -20.62
N VAL A 373 -18.10 -25.59 -19.53
CA VAL A 373 -19.38 -26.24 -19.27
C VAL A 373 -20.51 -25.34 -19.76
N VAL A 374 -21.14 -25.73 -20.85
CA VAL A 374 -22.31 -25.05 -21.40
C VAL A 374 -23.56 -25.67 -20.80
N GLY A 375 -24.41 -24.87 -20.16
CA GLY A 375 -25.67 -25.36 -19.64
C GLY A 375 -26.51 -24.28 -18.96
N GLY A 376 -27.83 -24.50 -18.97
CA GLY A 376 -28.80 -23.54 -18.45
C GLY A 376 -29.17 -22.48 -19.48
N ALA A 377 -30.39 -21.97 -19.37
CA ALA A 377 -30.93 -21.00 -20.33
C ALA A 377 -30.39 -19.60 -20.08
N GLN A 378 -30.08 -19.26 -18.82
CA GLN A 378 -29.69 -17.91 -18.41
C GLN A 378 -28.43 -17.93 -17.53
N TYR A 379 -27.86 -16.74 -17.31
CA TYR A 379 -26.67 -16.57 -16.48
C TYR A 379 -26.83 -17.16 -15.07
N ASP A 380 -28.01 -17.00 -14.46
CA ASP A 380 -28.30 -17.49 -13.10
C ASP A 380 -28.19 -19.02 -13.02
N ASP A 381 -28.57 -19.75 -14.09
CA ASP A 381 -28.42 -21.21 -14.17
C ASP A 381 -26.95 -21.64 -14.24
N ALA A 382 -26.15 -20.93 -15.06
CA ALA A 382 -24.72 -21.18 -15.18
C ALA A 382 -23.99 -20.87 -13.86
N GLN A 383 -24.41 -19.81 -13.16
CA GLN A 383 -23.90 -19.48 -11.83
C GLN A 383 -24.23 -20.57 -10.81
N ALA A 384 -25.47 -21.06 -10.79
CA ALA A 384 -25.87 -22.15 -9.91
C ALA A 384 -25.12 -23.46 -10.20
N ALA A 385 -24.85 -23.77 -11.48
CA ALA A 385 -24.04 -24.92 -11.88
C ALA A 385 -22.57 -24.79 -11.42
N CYS A 386 -21.98 -23.59 -11.57
CA CYS A 386 -20.65 -23.29 -11.03
C CYS A 386 -20.59 -23.48 -9.51
N ASP A 387 -21.63 -23.06 -8.79
CA ASP A 387 -21.66 -23.13 -7.33
C ASP A 387 -21.77 -24.58 -6.83
N ARG A 388 -22.57 -25.42 -7.51
CA ARG A 388 -22.60 -26.86 -7.25
C ARG A 388 -21.24 -27.51 -7.49
N PHE A 389 -20.61 -27.23 -8.63
CA PHE A 389 -19.28 -27.77 -8.93
C PHE A 389 -18.23 -27.38 -7.88
N VAL A 390 -18.25 -26.12 -7.44
CA VAL A 390 -17.35 -25.63 -6.37
C VAL A 390 -17.62 -26.37 -5.05
N ALA A 391 -18.88 -26.56 -4.68
CA ALA A 391 -19.25 -27.29 -3.46
C ALA A 391 -18.84 -28.77 -3.50
N GLU A 392 -18.95 -29.42 -4.66
CA GLU A 392 -18.64 -30.84 -4.84
C GLU A 392 -17.13 -31.12 -4.95
N THR A 393 -16.39 -30.25 -5.65
CA THR A 393 -14.98 -30.49 -5.97
C THR A 393 -14.00 -29.71 -5.11
N GLY A 394 -14.48 -28.69 -4.40
CA GLY A 394 -13.64 -27.74 -3.67
C GLY A 394 -12.84 -26.79 -4.58
N ALA A 395 -13.17 -26.66 -5.87
CA ALA A 395 -12.48 -25.74 -6.76
C ALA A 395 -12.54 -24.29 -6.26
N LEU A 396 -11.48 -23.51 -6.49
CA LEU A 396 -11.44 -22.11 -6.09
C LEU A 396 -12.36 -21.27 -7.00
N LYS A 397 -13.47 -20.76 -6.45
CA LYS A 397 -14.37 -19.85 -7.17
C LYS A 397 -13.76 -18.46 -7.29
N ILE A 398 -13.64 -17.94 -8.52
CA ILE A 398 -13.16 -16.58 -8.77
C ILE A 398 -14.35 -15.66 -9.05
N HIS A 399 -14.67 -14.76 -8.12
CA HIS A 399 -15.78 -13.83 -8.31
C HIS A 399 -15.44 -12.73 -9.34
N PRO A 400 -16.36 -12.37 -10.27
CA PRO A 400 -16.11 -11.38 -11.31
C PRO A 400 -15.86 -9.94 -10.86
N PHE A 401 -16.22 -9.55 -9.63
CA PHE A 401 -16.11 -8.17 -9.16
C PHE A 401 -16.19 -8.01 -7.63
N ALA A 402 -17.11 -8.69 -6.93
CA ALA A 402 -17.34 -8.51 -5.49
C ALA A 402 -16.51 -9.47 -4.63
N ALA A 403 -15.19 -9.43 -4.81
CA ALA A 403 -14.22 -10.11 -3.92
C ALA A 403 -13.02 -9.21 -3.68
N MET A 404 -12.46 -9.24 -2.46
CA MET A 404 -11.37 -8.34 -2.06
C MET A 404 -10.13 -8.51 -2.94
N GLU A 405 -9.77 -9.76 -3.26
CA GLU A 405 -8.66 -10.11 -4.14
C GLU A 405 -8.90 -9.64 -5.58
N THR A 406 -10.15 -9.77 -6.05
CA THR A 406 -10.53 -9.26 -7.37
C THR A 406 -10.37 -7.75 -7.41
N ILE A 407 -10.95 -7.02 -6.44
CA ILE A 407 -10.90 -5.56 -6.36
C ILE A 407 -9.44 -5.06 -6.21
N ALA A 408 -8.66 -5.66 -5.32
CA ALA A 408 -7.26 -5.30 -5.11
C ALA A 408 -6.43 -5.51 -6.40
N GLY A 409 -6.67 -6.61 -7.10
CA GLY A 409 -6.07 -6.86 -8.41
C GLY A 409 -6.47 -5.81 -9.44
N GLN A 410 -7.77 -5.47 -9.55
CA GLN A 410 -8.18 -4.41 -10.47
C GLN A 410 -7.59 -3.04 -10.09
N GLY A 411 -7.45 -2.76 -8.79
CA GLY A 411 -6.87 -1.51 -8.28
C GLY A 411 -5.41 -1.28 -8.66
N THR A 412 -4.69 -2.34 -9.05
CA THR A 412 -3.33 -2.21 -9.62
C THR A 412 -3.31 -1.32 -10.86
N LEU A 413 -4.44 -1.24 -11.58
CA LEU A 413 -4.62 -0.30 -12.68
C LEU A 413 -4.54 1.15 -12.20
N GLY A 414 -5.20 1.49 -11.09
CA GLY A 414 -5.13 2.83 -10.49
C GLY A 414 -3.70 3.21 -10.13
N ARG A 415 -2.97 2.27 -9.50
CA ARG A 415 -1.54 2.44 -9.19
C ARG A 415 -0.69 2.68 -10.43
N GLU A 416 -0.87 1.86 -11.47
CA GLU A 416 -0.12 2.05 -12.71
C GLU A 416 -0.44 3.38 -13.39
N TRP A 417 -1.71 3.78 -13.37
CA TRP A 417 -2.15 5.02 -14.00
C TRP A 417 -1.56 6.24 -13.29
N ASP A 418 -1.58 6.25 -11.96
CA ASP A 418 -0.97 7.28 -11.12
C ASP A 418 0.55 7.41 -11.35
N LEU A 419 1.25 6.27 -11.49
CA LEU A 419 2.69 6.28 -11.81
C LEU A 419 3.01 6.81 -13.22
N GLN A 420 2.09 6.61 -14.18
CA GLN A 420 2.26 7.06 -15.57
C GLN A 420 1.81 8.51 -15.78
N GLU A 421 0.83 8.97 -15.00
CA GLU A 421 0.20 10.29 -15.05
C GLU A 421 0.01 10.86 -13.62
N PRO A 422 1.09 11.27 -12.91
CA PRO A 422 1.02 11.67 -11.49
C PRO A 422 0.24 12.97 -11.25
N ASP A 423 -0.05 13.71 -12.31
CA ASP A 423 -0.70 15.01 -12.24
C ASP A 423 -2.20 14.97 -12.56
N LEU A 424 -2.81 13.79 -12.75
CA LEU A 424 -4.23 13.67 -13.04
C LEU A 424 -5.10 14.46 -12.05
N ASP A 425 -6.16 15.06 -12.58
CA ASP A 425 -7.20 15.71 -11.79
C ASP A 425 -8.45 14.82 -11.69
N THR A 426 -8.76 14.09 -12.76
CA THR A 426 -9.93 13.21 -12.85
C THR A 426 -9.64 11.96 -13.66
N VAL A 427 -10.27 10.83 -13.28
CA VAL A 427 -10.35 9.62 -14.09
C VAL A 427 -11.80 9.20 -14.34
N LEU A 428 -12.13 8.89 -15.60
CA LEU A 428 -13.41 8.32 -16.02
C LEU A 428 -13.29 6.81 -16.12
N VAL A 429 -14.16 6.09 -15.41
CA VAL A 429 -14.10 4.63 -15.26
C VAL A 429 -15.46 4.02 -15.58
N ALA A 430 -15.51 3.12 -16.56
CA ALA A 430 -16.73 2.37 -16.87
C ALA A 430 -17.13 1.45 -15.69
N VAL A 431 -18.43 1.40 -15.39
CA VAL A 431 -18.98 0.68 -14.24
C VAL A 431 -20.03 -0.33 -14.71
N GLY A 432 -19.85 -1.57 -14.25
CA GLY A 432 -20.88 -2.61 -14.28
C GLY A 432 -21.15 -3.09 -12.86
N GLY A 433 -20.63 -4.26 -12.48
CA GLY A 433 -20.66 -4.72 -11.08
C GLY A 433 -19.71 -3.96 -10.13
N GLY A 434 -19.06 -2.89 -10.59
CA GLY A 434 -18.25 -1.97 -9.78
C GLY A 434 -16.88 -2.45 -9.27
N GLY A 435 -16.48 -3.71 -9.44
CA GLY A 435 -15.16 -4.17 -8.95
C GLY A 435 -13.94 -3.42 -9.50
N LEU A 436 -14.02 -2.90 -10.74
CA LEU A 436 -12.97 -2.06 -11.33
C LEU A 436 -12.88 -0.69 -10.68
N ILE A 437 -14.01 0.03 -10.63
CA ILE A 437 -14.05 1.35 -10.03
C ILE A 437 -13.76 1.29 -8.53
N SER A 438 -14.18 0.24 -7.82
CA SER A 438 -13.78 -0.01 -6.43
C SER A 438 -12.27 -0.03 -6.28
N GLY A 439 -11.55 -0.76 -7.14
CA GLY A 439 -10.09 -0.85 -7.04
C GLY A 439 -9.40 0.49 -7.34
N ILE A 440 -9.86 1.20 -8.37
CA ILE A 440 -9.31 2.52 -8.75
C ILE A 440 -9.63 3.58 -7.70
N ALA A 441 -10.87 3.59 -7.18
CA ALA A 441 -11.29 4.51 -6.13
C ALA A 441 -10.58 4.23 -4.81
N SER A 442 -10.36 2.97 -4.43
CA SER A 442 -9.50 2.60 -3.30
C SER A 442 -8.06 3.09 -3.48
N TRP A 443 -7.51 3.06 -4.71
CA TRP A 443 -6.19 3.63 -4.98
C TRP A 443 -6.17 5.14 -4.80
N PHE A 444 -7.14 5.86 -5.37
CA PHE A 444 -7.16 7.33 -5.32
C PHE A 444 -7.84 7.90 -4.06
N ALA A 445 -8.36 7.07 -3.16
CA ALA A 445 -9.00 7.51 -1.92
C ALA A 445 -8.07 8.43 -1.12
N GLY A 446 -8.54 9.63 -0.79
CA GLY A 446 -7.73 10.66 -0.10
C GLY A 446 -6.70 11.39 -0.96
N SER A 447 -6.65 11.14 -2.27
CA SER A 447 -5.87 11.96 -3.22
C SER A 447 -6.70 13.12 -3.76
N LYS A 448 -6.06 14.03 -4.52
CA LYS A 448 -6.75 15.08 -5.27
C LYS A 448 -7.54 14.55 -6.49
N VAL A 449 -7.27 13.32 -6.94
CA VAL A 449 -7.83 12.76 -8.16
C VAL A 449 -9.28 12.38 -7.95
N LYS A 450 -10.18 12.93 -8.78
CA LYS A 450 -11.60 12.60 -8.76
C LYS A 450 -11.84 11.33 -9.55
N VAL A 451 -12.46 10.33 -8.94
CA VAL A 451 -12.89 9.12 -9.65
C VAL A 451 -14.36 9.26 -10.03
N VAL A 452 -14.63 9.27 -11.33
CA VAL A 452 -15.98 9.39 -11.89
C VAL A 452 -16.36 8.08 -12.54
N GLY A 453 -17.47 7.49 -12.07
CA GLY A 453 -18.04 6.30 -12.69
C GLY A 453 -18.87 6.63 -13.91
N VAL A 454 -18.89 5.75 -14.89
CA VAL A 454 -19.71 5.88 -16.10
C VAL A 454 -20.54 4.61 -16.29
N GLU A 455 -21.85 4.77 -16.29
CA GLU A 455 -22.82 3.68 -16.47
C GLU A 455 -23.72 3.94 -17.69
N PRO A 456 -24.14 2.92 -18.44
CA PRO A 456 -25.23 3.07 -19.39
C PRO A 456 -26.52 3.46 -18.66
N GLU A 457 -27.35 4.33 -19.24
CA GLU A 457 -28.63 4.76 -18.66
C GLU A 457 -29.53 3.57 -18.27
N GLY A 458 -29.56 2.55 -19.12
CA GLY A 458 -30.34 1.33 -18.89
C GLY A 458 -29.60 0.24 -18.08
N SER A 459 -28.44 0.53 -17.48
CA SER A 459 -27.68 -0.42 -16.62
C SER A 459 -26.91 0.35 -15.54
N ARG A 460 -27.66 0.97 -14.61
CA ARG A 460 -27.19 1.96 -13.62
C ARG A 460 -27.03 1.42 -12.19
N ALA A 461 -26.38 0.27 -12.03
CA ALA A 461 -26.38 -0.48 -10.77
C ALA A 461 -25.73 0.28 -9.59
N LEU A 462 -24.63 0.99 -9.83
CA LEU A 462 -23.92 1.73 -8.80
C LEU A 462 -24.63 3.04 -8.46
N GLN A 463 -25.12 3.78 -9.45
CA GLN A 463 -25.91 4.98 -9.19
C GLN A 463 -27.16 4.66 -8.36
N ALA A 464 -27.91 3.61 -8.74
CA ALA A 464 -29.09 3.18 -7.99
C ALA A 464 -28.73 2.78 -6.55
N ALA A 465 -27.57 2.16 -6.33
CA ALA A 465 -27.11 1.83 -4.98
C ALA A 465 -26.76 3.09 -4.16
N PHE A 466 -26.20 4.12 -4.77
CA PHE A 466 -25.95 5.41 -4.11
C PHE A 466 -27.26 6.12 -3.74
N GLU A 467 -28.24 6.14 -4.64
CA GLU A 467 -29.57 6.71 -4.39
C GLU A 467 -30.29 5.99 -3.23
N ALA A 468 -30.21 4.66 -3.21
CA ALA A 468 -30.82 3.81 -2.19
C ALA A 468 -30.02 3.72 -0.88
N LYS A 469 -28.80 4.28 -0.83
CA LYS A 469 -27.84 4.14 0.28
C LYS A 469 -27.52 2.67 0.62
N GLY A 470 -27.48 1.81 -0.39
CA GLY A 470 -27.17 0.40 -0.28
C GLY A 470 -27.48 -0.35 -1.57
N PRO A 471 -27.02 -1.60 -1.73
CA PRO A 471 -27.25 -2.37 -2.95
C PRO A 471 -28.74 -2.58 -3.23
N VAL A 472 -29.15 -2.32 -4.48
CA VAL A 472 -30.52 -2.52 -4.95
C VAL A 472 -30.50 -3.18 -6.33
N GLU A 473 -31.52 -3.94 -6.66
CA GLU A 473 -31.67 -4.53 -7.98
C GLU A 473 -32.16 -3.51 -9.02
N VAL A 474 -31.55 -3.56 -10.21
CA VAL A 474 -31.94 -2.77 -11.38
C VAL A 474 -32.19 -3.67 -12.58
N LYS A 475 -33.00 -3.17 -13.51
CA LYS A 475 -33.13 -3.77 -14.84
C LYS A 475 -31.86 -3.51 -15.63
N VAL A 476 -31.51 -4.46 -16.49
CA VAL A 476 -30.36 -4.38 -17.39
C VAL A 476 -30.88 -4.35 -18.83
N ALA A 477 -30.68 -3.24 -19.50
CA ALA A 477 -31.00 -3.02 -20.91
C ALA A 477 -30.01 -2.03 -21.50
N SER A 478 -29.00 -2.52 -22.21
CA SER A 478 -28.00 -1.67 -22.88
C SER A 478 -27.24 -2.48 -23.93
N VAL A 479 -26.73 -1.80 -24.97
CA VAL A 479 -25.72 -2.38 -25.90
C VAL A 479 -24.46 -2.85 -25.17
N ALA A 480 -24.16 -2.31 -23.98
CA ALA A 480 -23.02 -2.70 -23.15
C ALA A 480 -23.35 -3.75 -22.07
N ALA A 481 -24.56 -4.30 -22.04
CA ALA A 481 -25.02 -5.24 -21.01
C ALA A 481 -24.08 -6.45 -20.82
N ASP A 482 -23.45 -6.92 -21.89
CA ASP A 482 -22.48 -8.03 -21.84
C ASP A 482 -21.27 -7.78 -20.91
N SER A 483 -20.91 -6.52 -20.70
CA SER A 483 -19.71 -6.10 -19.96
C SER A 483 -20.04 -5.25 -18.73
N LEU A 484 -21.11 -4.46 -18.80
CA LEU A 484 -21.55 -3.50 -17.77
C LEU A 484 -22.93 -3.84 -17.17
N GLY A 485 -23.61 -4.88 -17.63
CA GLY A 485 -24.99 -5.23 -17.22
C GLY A 485 -25.09 -5.97 -15.89
N ALA A 486 -24.69 -5.35 -14.79
CA ALA A 486 -24.92 -5.89 -13.46
C ALA A 486 -26.33 -5.52 -12.94
N ARG A 487 -27.05 -6.49 -12.35
CA ARG A 487 -28.34 -6.21 -11.69
C ARG A 487 -28.18 -5.50 -10.35
N ASN A 488 -27.06 -5.70 -9.66
CA ASN A 488 -26.70 -5.00 -8.43
C ASN A 488 -25.17 -5.02 -8.26
N VAL A 489 -24.63 -4.09 -7.47
CA VAL A 489 -23.18 -4.01 -7.21
C VAL A 489 -22.72 -4.86 -6.01
N GLY A 490 -23.64 -5.25 -5.13
CA GLY A 490 -23.34 -5.93 -3.87
C GLY A 490 -22.75 -5.02 -2.79
N GLN A 491 -22.76 -5.50 -1.55
CA GLN A 491 -22.44 -4.69 -0.36
C GLN A 491 -20.97 -4.23 -0.34
N LEU A 492 -20.03 -5.12 -0.66
CA LEU A 492 -18.59 -4.81 -0.65
C LEU A 492 -18.26 -3.65 -1.60
N VAL A 493 -18.82 -3.65 -2.81
CA VAL A 493 -18.57 -2.60 -3.80
C VAL A 493 -19.16 -1.28 -3.33
N TYR A 494 -20.39 -1.30 -2.82
CA TYR A 494 -21.04 -0.11 -2.26
C TYR A 494 -20.21 0.49 -1.12
N ASP A 495 -19.75 -0.32 -0.17
CA ASP A 495 -18.95 0.15 0.97
C ASP A 495 -17.61 0.72 0.56
N VAL A 496 -16.97 0.17 -0.48
CA VAL A 496 -15.71 0.73 -1.01
C VAL A 496 -15.95 2.08 -1.72
N THR A 497 -17.07 2.22 -2.43
CA THR A 497 -17.25 3.31 -3.42
C THR A 497 -18.04 4.51 -2.90
N LYS A 498 -18.94 4.33 -1.92
CA LYS A 498 -19.85 5.38 -1.41
C LYS A 498 -19.15 6.68 -0.99
N ASP A 499 -17.91 6.56 -0.56
CA ASP A 499 -17.08 7.61 0.05
C ASP A 499 -15.91 8.05 -0.87
N SER A 500 -15.65 7.32 -1.96
CA SER A 500 -14.44 7.47 -2.78
C SER A 500 -14.72 7.76 -4.26
N VAL A 501 -15.96 7.56 -4.73
CA VAL A 501 -16.40 7.90 -6.08
C VAL A 501 -17.11 9.26 -6.05
N ALA A 502 -16.62 10.22 -6.82
CA ALA A 502 -17.08 11.60 -6.77
C ALA A 502 -18.49 11.78 -7.36
N ARG A 503 -18.80 11.06 -8.45
CA ARG A 503 -20.12 11.04 -9.11
C ARG A 503 -20.20 9.90 -10.11
N ILE A 504 -21.43 9.59 -10.54
CA ILE A 504 -21.71 8.70 -11.67
C ILE A 504 -22.29 9.53 -12.82
N ALA A 505 -21.73 9.37 -14.02
CA ALA A 505 -22.28 9.89 -15.26
C ALA A 505 -23.05 8.77 -15.98
N LEU A 506 -24.28 9.05 -16.38
CA LEU A 506 -25.07 8.14 -17.21
C LEU A 506 -24.88 8.48 -18.68
N VAL A 507 -24.76 7.46 -19.53
CA VAL A 507 -24.59 7.65 -20.97
C VAL A 507 -25.63 6.84 -21.76
N PRO A 508 -26.22 7.41 -22.82
CA PRO A 508 -27.11 6.67 -23.71
C PRO A 508 -26.31 5.71 -24.59
N ASP A 509 -26.93 4.59 -24.98
CA ASP A 509 -26.30 3.57 -25.83
C ASP A 509 -25.75 4.13 -27.16
N ALA A 510 -26.44 5.12 -27.74
CA ALA A 510 -26.00 5.77 -28.97
C ALA A 510 -24.63 6.46 -28.81
N ALA A 511 -24.36 7.07 -27.64
CA ALA A 511 -23.06 7.67 -27.35
C ALA A 511 -21.98 6.61 -27.16
N ILE A 512 -22.32 5.44 -26.61
CA ILE A 512 -21.40 4.31 -26.49
C ILE A 512 -21.00 3.81 -27.88
N THR A 513 -21.96 3.62 -28.79
CA THR A 513 -21.66 3.17 -30.15
C THR A 513 -20.87 4.20 -30.96
N GLU A 514 -21.15 5.49 -30.80
CA GLU A 514 -20.35 6.55 -31.42
C GLU A 514 -18.91 6.56 -30.89
N ALA A 515 -18.74 6.39 -29.57
CA ALA A 515 -17.41 6.28 -28.97
C ALA A 515 -16.62 5.06 -29.50
N GLN A 516 -17.29 3.92 -29.74
CA GLN A 516 -16.66 2.75 -30.38
C GLN A 516 -16.23 3.07 -31.82
N ALA A 517 -17.11 3.69 -32.62
CA ALA A 517 -16.82 4.07 -33.99
C ALA A 517 -15.63 5.05 -34.06
N LEU A 518 -15.60 6.05 -33.18
CA LEU A 518 -14.49 7.01 -33.06
C LEU A 518 -13.18 6.32 -32.67
N LEU A 519 -13.19 5.43 -31.67
CA LEU A 519 -12.01 4.67 -31.24
C LEU A 519 -11.43 3.81 -32.38
N TRP A 520 -12.30 3.22 -33.20
CA TRP A 520 -11.86 2.49 -34.38
C TRP A 520 -11.36 3.41 -35.50
N ARG A 521 -12.13 4.43 -35.87
CA ARG A 521 -11.85 5.33 -37.00
C ARG A 521 -10.55 6.09 -36.80
N ASP A 522 -10.38 6.67 -35.61
CA ASP A 522 -9.34 7.67 -35.35
C ASP A 522 -8.11 7.04 -34.67
N PHE A 523 -8.29 5.94 -33.93
CA PHE A 523 -7.22 5.31 -33.14
C PHE A 523 -6.93 3.86 -33.51
N ARG A 524 -7.71 3.26 -34.41
CA ARG A 524 -7.59 1.83 -34.79
C ARG A 524 -7.72 0.87 -33.60
N LEU A 525 -8.49 1.28 -32.59
CA LEU A 525 -8.78 0.47 -31.41
C LEU A 525 -10.14 -0.21 -31.59
N ALA A 526 -10.13 -1.52 -31.82
CA ALA A 526 -11.34 -2.33 -31.80
C ALA A 526 -11.74 -2.59 -30.34
N VAL A 527 -12.78 -1.88 -29.88
CA VAL A 527 -13.22 -1.90 -28.48
C VAL A 527 -14.63 -2.44 -28.35
N GLU A 528 -14.90 -3.13 -27.24
CA GLU A 528 -16.27 -3.54 -26.91
C GLU A 528 -17.06 -2.35 -26.34
N PRO A 529 -18.41 -2.41 -26.30
CA PRO A 529 -19.22 -1.27 -25.84
C PRO A 529 -18.83 -0.79 -24.43
N GLY A 530 -18.59 -1.71 -23.48
CA GLY A 530 -18.14 -1.32 -22.14
C GLY A 530 -16.75 -0.67 -22.11
N GLY A 531 -15.88 -1.02 -23.08
CA GLY A 531 -14.58 -0.38 -23.27
C GLY A 531 -14.68 1.06 -23.77
N ALA A 532 -15.78 1.43 -24.44
CA ALA A 532 -16.01 2.76 -24.96
C ALA A 532 -16.84 3.66 -24.03
N ALA A 533 -17.54 3.09 -23.04
CA ALA A 533 -18.49 3.81 -22.20
C ALA A 533 -17.87 5.03 -21.49
N ALA A 534 -16.66 4.93 -20.94
CA ALA A 534 -16.02 6.06 -20.28
C ALA A 534 -15.73 7.23 -21.24
N LEU A 535 -15.38 6.94 -22.49
CA LEU A 535 -15.18 7.95 -23.53
C LEU A 535 -16.52 8.56 -23.97
N ALA A 536 -17.59 7.76 -24.04
CA ALA A 536 -18.92 8.22 -24.39
C ALA A 536 -19.40 9.35 -23.46
N ALA A 537 -19.06 9.29 -22.17
CA ALA A 537 -19.42 10.35 -21.23
C ALA A 537 -18.83 11.70 -21.60
N LEU A 538 -17.62 11.71 -22.16
CA LEU A 538 -16.96 12.92 -22.65
C LEU A 538 -17.61 13.42 -23.93
N LEU A 539 -17.88 12.51 -24.89
CA LEU A 539 -18.42 12.87 -26.20
C LEU A 539 -19.86 13.39 -26.16
N CYS A 540 -20.69 12.86 -25.26
CA CYS A 540 -22.09 13.28 -25.14
C CYS A 540 -22.32 14.40 -24.12
N GLY A 541 -21.26 14.92 -23.48
CA GLY A 541 -21.37 15.95 -22.44
C GLY A 541 -21.91 15.46 -21.09
N ALA A 542 -22.05 14.16 -20.88
CA ALA A 542 -22.40 13.62 -19.55
C ALA A 542 -21.29 13.88 -18.53
N TYR A 543 -20.04 14.07 -18.98
CA TYR A 543 -18.95 14.65 -18.23
C TYR A 543 -18.34 15.84 -18.98
N GLU A 544 -18.44 17.03 -18.41
CA GLU A 544 -17.84 18.25 -18.96
C GLU A 544 -16.62 18.64 -18.10
N PRO A 545 -15.39 18.49 -18.63
CA PRO A 545 -14.21 18.85 -17.87
C PRO A 545 -14.01 20.37 -17.78
N ALA A 546 -13.38 20.80 -16.69
CA ALA A 546 -12.92 22.18 -16.54
C ALA A 546 -11.78 22.50 -17.53
N ALA A 547 -11.58 23.79 -17.81
CA ALA A 547 -10.49 24.22 -18.66
C ALA A 547 -9.13 23.89 -18.02
N GLY A 548 -8.26 23.21 -18.79
CA GLY A 548 -6.94 22.79 -18.31
C GLY A 548 -6.96 21.57 -17.38
N GLU A 549 -8.11 20.95 -17.15
CA GLU A 549 -8.21 19.72 -16.35
C GLU A 549 -7.42 18.59 -16.99
N ARG A 550 -6.61 17.88 -16.21
CA ARG A 550 -5.89 16.68 -16.65
C ARG A 550 -6.78 15.46 -16.48
N LEU A 551 -7.38 15.03 -17.59
CA LEU A 551 -8.43 14.03 -17.64
C LEU A 551 -7.91 12.69 -18.17
N GLY A 552 -8.01 11.65 -17.35
CA GLY A 552 -7.79 10.26 -17.76
C GLY A 552 -9.10 9.58 -18.15
N VAL A 553 -9.16 8.95 -19.32
CA VAL A 553 -10.31 8.16 -19.77
C VAL A 553 -9.91 6.70 -19.95
N LEU A 554 -10.64 5.79 -19.30
CA LEU A 554 -10.33 4.38 -19.34
C LEU A 554 -10.95 3.69 -20.56
N VAL A 555 -10.13 3.01 -21.36
CA VAL A 555 -10.59 2.08 -22.39
C VAL A 555 -10.43 0.65 -21.85
N CYS A 556 -11.47 0.12 -21.21
CA CYS A 556 -11.33 -1.02 -20.28
C CYS A 556 -11.25 -2.42 -20.94
N GLY A 557 -11.69 -2.56 -22.20
CA GLY A 557 -11.78 -3.88 -22.84
C GLY A 557 -12.02 -3.84 -24.36
N ALA A 558 -11.71 -4.96 -25.02
CA ALA A 558 -11.60 -5.10 -26.48
C ALA A 558 -12.30 -6.33 -27.06
N ASN A 559 -12.97 -7.16 -26.26
CA ASN A 559 -13.55 -8.43 -26.73
C ASN A 559 -14.88 -8.21 -27.47
N VAL A 560 -14.79 -7.51 -28.60
CA VAL A 560 -15.90 -7.09 -29.46
C VAL A 560 -16.13 -8.09 -30.59
N ASP A 561 -17.39 -8.23 -31.01
CA ASP A 561 -17.74 -8.86 -32.27
C ASP A 561 -17.40 -7.90 -33.42
N LEU A 562 -16.41 -8.26 -34.24
CA LEU A 562 -15.95 -7.42 -35.35
C LEU A 562 -17.05 -7.18 -36.40
N THR A 563 -18.02 -8.06 -36.54
CA THR A 563 -19.16 -7.86 -37.45
C THR A 563 -20.05 -6.73 -36.95
N LYS A 564 -20.29 -6.68 -35.63
CA LYS A 564 -21.04 -5.59 -34.98
C LYS A 564 -20.26 -4.29 -35.03
N LEU A 565 -18.95 -4.34 -34.80
CA LEU A 565 -18.09 -3.16 -34.89
C LEU A 565 -18.07 -2.59 -36.32
N ALA A 566 -17.97 -3.44 -37.35
CA ALA A 566 -18.01 -2.99 -38.73
C ALA A 566 -19.32 -2.29 -39.09
N ALA A 567 -20.45 -2.75 -38.54
CA ALA A 567 -21.75 -2.11 -38.79
C ALA A 567 -21.85 -0.68 -38.21
N ILE A 568 -21.10 -0.35 -37.16
CA ILE A 568 -21.10 0.98 -36.53
C ILE A 568 -19.92 1.86 -36.97
N ALA A 569 -18.84 1.27 -37.47
CA ALA A 569 -17.62 1.97 -37.88
C ALA A 569 -17.72 2.68 -39.25
N GLY A 570 -18.75 2.36 -40.05
CA GLY A 570 -18.78 2.69 -41.48
C GLY A 570 -17.71 1.92 -42.24
#